data_AF-A0A4R1UG17-F1
#
_entry.id   AF-A0A4R1UG17-F1
#
_cell.length_a   1.000
_cell.length_b   1.000
_cell.length_c   1.000
_cell.angle_alpha   90.00
_cell.angle_beta   90.00
_cell.angle_gamma   90.00
#
_symmetry.space_group_name_H-M   'P 1'
#
loop_
_entity.id
_entity.type
_entity.pdbx_description
1 polymer ?
#
loop_
_entity_poly.entity_id
_entity_poly.type
_entity_poly.pdbx_seq_one_letter_code
_entity_poly.pdbx_strand_id
1 'polypeptide(L)'
;MAKACRYPLNRWAAMVRYCDDGLLEISNNLVENALRGVALGRRNWMFVGSTKGGDASALFYSLAETCRLNGVEPEAWFTDVIERIGNHPINRIDELLPWNWQAVRAIQNLGQAA
;
A
#
# COMPACT_ATOMS: atom_id res chain seq x y z
N MET A 1 -19.67 8.79 28.74
CA MET A 1 -20.78 7.86 28.41
C MET A 1 -21.56 8.32 27.18
N ALA A 2 -22.26 9.47 27.20
CA ALA A 2 -23.12 9.89 26.07
C ALA A 2 -22.40 9.99 24.70
N LYS A 3 -21.17 10.53 24.63
CA LYS A 3 -20.40 10.65 23.37
C LYS A 3 -20.03 9.31 22.74
N ALA A 4 -19.63 8.33 23.55
CA ALA A 4 -19.21 7.01 23.08
C ALA A 4 -20.39 6.24 22.47
N CYS A 5 -21.58 6.34 23.06
CA CYS A 5 -22.80 5.74 22.48
C CYS A 5 -23.29 6.50 21.24
N ARG A 6 -23.16 7.83 21.20
CA ARG A 6 -23.61 8.66 20.08
C ARG A 6 -22.76 8.49 18.82
N TYR A 7 -21.47 8.19 18.97
CA TYR A 7 -20.54 8.02 17.87
C TYR A 7 -20.94 6.93 16.86
N PRO A 8 -21.14 5.65 17.24
CA PRO A 8 -21.56 4.60 16.30
C PRO A 8 -22.96 4.86 15.74
N LEU A 9 -23.87 5.43 16.53
CA LEU A 9 -25.23 5.76 16.05
C LEU A 9 -25.20 6.75 14.88
N ASN A 10 -24.35 7.77 14.93
CA ASN A 10 -24.19 8.73 13.83
C ASN A 10 -23.46 8.12 12.60
N ARG A 11 -22.86 6.94 12.73
CA ARG A 11 -22.09 6.24 11.67
C ARG A 11 -22.71 4.92 11.26
N TRP A 12 -23.91 4.60 11.73
CA TRP A 12 -24.56 3.30 11.54
C TRP A 12 -24.61 2.86 10.07
N ALA A 13 -24.99 3.77 9.17
CA ALA A 13 -25.06 3.49 7.74
C ALA A 13 -23.72 3.04 7.13
N ALA A 14 -22.59 3.56 7.63
CA ALA A 14 -21.27 3.13 7.18
C ALA A 14 -20.87 1.78 7.82
N MET A 15 -21.24 1.55 9.08
CA MET A 15 -20.89 0.31 9.80
C MET A 15 -21.60 -0.92 9.23
N VAL A 16 -22.83 -0.79 8.72
CA VAL A 16 -23.59 -1.93 8.18
C VAL A 16 -23.38 -2.15 6.69
N ARG A 17 -22.49 -1.38 6.04
CA ARG A 17 -22.32 -1.43 4.58
C ARG A 17 -21.81 -2.78 4.09
N TYR A 18 -21.05 -3.49 4.90
CA TYR A 18 -20.61 -4.87 4.62
C TYR A 18 -21.78 -5.86 4.50
N CYS A 19 -22.96 -5.55 5.07
CA CYS A 19 -24.15 -6.39 4.90
C CYS A 19 -24.70 -6.31 3.47
N ASP A 20 -24.48 -5.18 2.78
CA ASP A 20 -24.97 -4.96 1.42
C ASP A 20 -23.94 -5.37 0.35
N ASP A 21 -22.64 -5.33 0.69
CA ASP A 21 -21.53 -5.57 -0.22
C ASP A 21 -20.56 -6.61 0.37
N GLY A 22 -20.55 -7.80 -0.23
CA GLY A 22 -19.70 -8.91 0.19
C GLY A 22 -18.20 -8.74 -0.11
N LEU A 23 -17.81 -7.69 -0.84
CA LEU A 23 -16.40 -7.33 -1.03
C LEU A 23 -15.84 -6.59 0.19
N LEU A 24 -16.69 -6.08 1.07
CA LEU A 24 -16.29 -5.33 2.26
C LEU A 24 -16.17 -6.27 3.47
N GLU A 25 -15.07 -6.14 4.20
CA GLU A 25 -14.93 -6.81 5.49
C GLU A 25 -15.70 -6.07 6.59
N ILE A 26 -16.21 -6.82 7.56
CA ILE A 26 -16.86 -6.27 8.78
C ILE A 26 -15.89 -5.43 9.63
N SER A 27 -14.59 -5.71 9.52
CA SER A 27 -13.54 -5.04 10.30
C SER A 27 -12.56 -4.33 9.38
N ASN A 28 -11.98 -3.23 9.85
CA ASN A 28 -10.90 -2.52 9.15
C ASN A 28 -9.51 -3.01 9.60
N ASN A 29 -9.41 -4.15 10.28
CA ASN A 29 -8.18 -4.60 10.96
C ASN A 29 -6.99 -4.68 10.00
N LEU A 30 -7.21 -5.12 8.75
CA LEU A 30 -6.17 -5.16 7.72
C LEU A 30 -5.60 -3.76 7.44
N VAL A 31 -6.49 -2.79 7.26
CA VAL A 31 -6.13 -1.38 7.02
C VAL A 31 -5.43 -0.78 8.23
N GLU A 32 -5.94 -1.01 9.44
CA GLU A 32 -5.30 -0.53 10.67
C GLU A 32 -3.91 -1.12 10.86
N ASN A 33 -3.74 -2.42 10.56
CA ASN A 33 -2.45 -3.08 10.63
C ASN A 33 -1.44 -2.50 9.63
N ALA A 34 -1.87 -2.25 8.38
CA ALA A 34 -1.06 -1.59 7.37
C ALA A 34 -0.62 -0.17 7.82
N LEU A 35 -1.52 0.57 8.49
CA LEU A 35 -1.24 1.90 9.03
C LEU A 35 -0.37 1.92 10.29
N ARG A 36 -0.16 0.79 10.99
CA ARG A 36 0.68 0.75 12.21
C ARG A 36 2.10 1.21 11.94
N GLY A 37 2.68 0.87 10.78
CA GLY A 37 4.02 1.32 10.40
C GLY A 37 4.13 2.85 10.35
N VAL A 38 3.11 3.51 9.80
CA VAL A 38 3.02 4.99 9.77
C VAL A 38 2.83 5.55 11.18
N ALA A 39 1.95 4.95 12.00
CA ALA A 39 1.71 5.39 13.36
C ALA A 39 2.98 5.32 14.24
N LEU A 40 3.78 4.25 14.10
CA LEU A 40 5.08 4.12 14.75
C LEU A 40 6.10 5.12 14.18
N GLY A 41 6.16 5.27 12.86
CA GLY A 41 7.05 6.20 12.17
C GLY A 41 6.85 7.65 12.57
N ARG A 42 5.60 8.09 12.80
CA ARG A 42 5.27 9.45 13.27
C ARG A 42 5.98 9.86 14.55
N ARG A 43 6.32 8.92 15.44
CA ARG A 43 7.10 9.21 16.66
C ARG A 43 8.58 9.42 16.37
N ASN A 44 9.10 8.82 15.31
CA ASN A 44 10.50 8.89 14.90
C ASN A 44 10.77 10.02 13.90
N TRP A 45 9.74 10.54 13.23
CA TRP A 45 9.84 11.64 12.27
C TRP A 45 9.77 13.00 12.97
N MET A 46 10.85 13.37 13.68
CA MET A 46 10.95 14.68 14.35
C MET A 46 10.91 15.89 13.39
N PHE A 47 11.05 15.67 12.07
CA PHE A 47 11.15 16.74 11.06
C PHE A 47 10.14 16.64 9.90
N VAL A 48 9.11 15.79 10.00
CA VAL A 48 8.00 15.80 9.02
C VAL A 48 7.13 17.02 9.31
N GLY A 49 7.52 18.16 8.74
CA GLY A 49 6.91 19.48 8.99
C GLY A 49 6.20 20.08 7.78
N SER A 50 6.11 19.39 6.64
CA SER A 50 5.44 19.89 5.44
C SER A 50 4.40 18.92 4.90
N THR A 51 3.29 19.47 4.40
CA THR A 51 2.22 18.70 3.75
C THR A 51 2.77 17.86 2.59
N LYS A 52 3.65 18.45 1.76
CA LYS A 52 4.30 17.76 0.64
C LYS A 52 5.10 16.52 1.07
N GLY A 53 5.80 16.60 2.21
CA GLY A 53 6.52 15.45 2.77
C GLY A 53 5.57 14.34 3.25
N GLY A 54 4.41 14.73 3.78
CA GLY A 54 3.32 13.81 4.12
C GLY A 54 2.76 13.10 2.89
N ASP A 55 2.47 13.84 1.82
CA ASP A 55 1.96 13.28 0.56
C ASP A 55 2.95 12.30 -0.08
N ALA A 56 4.23 12.67 -0.13
CA ALA A 56 5.29 11.80 -0.63
C ALA A 56 5.41 10.52 0.22
N SER A 57 5.37 10.65 1.54
CA SER A 57 5.40 9.50 2.45
C SER A 57 4.20 8.59 2.24
N ALA A 58 2.99 9.14 2.11
CA ALA A 58 1.77 8.39 1.85
C ALA A 58 1.86 7.60 0.54
N LEU A 59 2.44 8.19 -0.52
CA LEU A 59 2.71 7.52 -1.79
C LEU A 59 3.64 6.30 -1.59
N PHE A 60 4.81 6.49 -0.96
CA PHE A 60 5.76 5.41 -0.75
C PHE A 60 5.20 4.29 0.13
N TYR A 61 4.48 4.61 1.20
CA TYR A 61 3.83 3.62 2.05
C TYR A 61 2.76 2.83 1.30
N SER A 62 1.97 3.49 0.46
CA SER A 62 0.93 2.84 -0.34
C SER A 62 1.55 1.86 -1.35
N LEU A 63 2.64 2.26 -2.03
CA LEU A 63 3.36 1.39 -2.95
C LEU A 63 4.03 0.20 -2.24
N ALA A 64 4.66 0.44 -1.08
CA ALA A 64 5.25 -0.62 -0.28
C ALA A 64 4.20 -1.64 0.19
N GLU A 65 3.04 -1.17 0.63
CA GLU A 65 1.95 -2.05 1.05
C GLU A 65 1.35 -2.81 -0.14
N THR A 66 1.24 -2.17 -1.30
CA THR A 66 0.83 -2.85 -2.54
C THR A 66 1.79 -3.99 -2.89
N CYS A 67 3.11 -3.80 -2.73
CA CYS A 67 4.08 -4.88 -2.91
C CYS A 67 3.82 -6.03 -1.94
N ARG A 68 3.66 -5.74 -0.64
CA ARG A 68 3.37 -6.77 0.38
C ARG A 68 2.10 -7.55 0.10
N LEU A 69 1.02 -6.86 -0.30
CA LEU A 69 -0.26 -7.47 -0.66
C LEU A 69 -0.14 -8.42 -1.86
N ASN A 70 0.83 -8.17 -2.75
CA ASN A 70 1.11 -9.04 -3.90
C ASN A 70 2.21 -10.07 -3.63
N GLY A 71 2.71 -10.20 -2.39
CA GLY A 71 3.79 -11.13 -2.06
C GLY A 71 5.15 -10.75 -2.66
N VAL A 72 5.33 -9.47 -3.01
CA VAL A 72 6.55 -8.91 -3.56
C VAL A 72 7.33 -8.23 -2.45
N GLU A 73 8.65 -8.49 -2.38
CA GLU A 73 9.54 -7.82 -1.45
C GLU A 73 9.70 -6.34 -1.87
N PRO A 74 9.28 -5.36 -1.02
CA PRO A 74 9.25 -3.96 -1.42
C PRO A 74 10.61 -3.36 -1.78
N GLU A 75 11.69 -3.69 -1.06
CA GLU A 75 13.02 -3.11 -1.28
C GLU A 75 13.56 -3.48 -2.68
N ALA A 76 13.45 -4.75 -3.07
CA ALA A 76 13.84 -5.27 -4.36
C ALA A 76 13.02 -4.65 -5.50
N TRP A 77 11.72 -4.47 -5.29
CA TRP A 77 10.85 -3.81 -6.27
C TRP A 77 11.22 -2.32 -6.42
N PHE A 78 11.38 -1.59 -5.32
CA PHE A 78 11.76 -0.17 -5.37
C PHE A 78 13.12 0.04 -6.03
N THR A 79 14.11 -0.78 -5.68
CA THR A 79 15.47 -0.69 -6.24
C THR A 79 15.43 -0.83 -7.76
N ASP A 80 14.81 -1.92 -8.24
CA ASP A 80 14.72 -2.22 -9.67
C ASP A 80 13.90 -1.16 -10.43
N VAL A 81 12.75 -0.73 -9.86
CA VAL A 81 11.89 0.28 -10.48
C VAL A 81 12.56 1.65 -10.53
N ILE A 82 13.17 2.12 -9.45
CA ILE A 82 13.82 3.45 -9.43
C ILE A 82 15.00 3.50 -10.40
N GLU A 83 15.77 2.43 -10.54
CA GLU A 83 16.88 2.35 -11.48
C GLU A 83 16.43 2.40 -12.95
N ARG A 84 15.31 1.73 -13.29
CA ARG A 84 14.87 1.62 -14.69
C ARG A 84 13.84 2.66 -15.13
N ILE A 85 13.09 3.27 -14.21
CA ILE A 85 11.94 4.13 -14.56
C ILE A 85 12.31 5.31 -15.47
N GLY A 86 13.53 5.85 -15.33
CA GLY A 86 14.00 6.97 -16.16
C GLY A 86 14.19 6.61 -17.65
N ASN A 87 14.46 5.34 -17.96
CA ASN A 87 14.65 4.84 -19.32
C ASN A 87 13.50 3.96 -19.80
N HIS A 88 12.49 3.71 -18.95
CA HIS A 88 11.35 2.85 -19.27
C HIS A 88 10.34 3.60 -20.14
N PRO A 89 9.82 2.99 -21.22
CA PRO A 89 8.86 3.65 -22.08
C PRO A 89 7.54 3.91 -21.33
N ILE A 90 7.04 5.14 -21.43
CA ILE A 90 5.85 5.62 -20.70
C ILE A 90 4.58 4.81 -21.02
N ASN A 91 4.52 4.17 -22.19
CA ASN A 91 3.39 3.35 -22.60
C ASN A 91 3.42 1.91 -22.04
N ARG A 92 4.44 1.55 -21.25
CA ARG A 92 4.60 0.21 -20.65
C ARG A 92 4.81 0.25 -19.14
N ILE A 93 4.37 1.32 -18.47
CA ILE A 93 4.52 1.47 -17.01
C ILE A 93 3.83 0.33 -16.24
N ASP A 94 2.84 -0.32 -16.85
CA ASP A 94 2.17 -1.50 -16.33
C ASP A 94 3.12 -2.69 -16.10
N GLU A 95 4.22 -2.81 -16.86
CA GLU A 95 5.27 -3.81 -16.62
C GLU A 95 6.01 -3.57 -15.29
N LEU A 96 5.96 -2.34 -14.77
CA LEU A 96 6.58 -1.97 -13.50
C LEU A 96 5.70 -2.31 -12.29
N LEU A 97 4.42 -2.62 -12.49
CA LEU A 97 3.50 -2.92 -11.39
C LEU A 97 3.94 -4.18 -10.64
N PRO A 98 3.79 -4.25 -9.31
CA PRO A 98 4.38 -5.33 -8.49
C PRO A 98 4.06 -6.75 -8.99
N TRP A 99 2.80 -7.01 -9.37
CA TRP A 99 2.35 -8.31 -9.87
C TRP A 99 2.93 -8.68 -11.24
N ASN A 100 3.15 -7.71 -12.12
CA ASN A 100 3.76 -7.94 -13.44
C ASN A 100 5.29 -8.07 -13.32
N TRP A 101 5.89 -7.25 -12.45
CA TRP A 101 7.33 -7.27 -12.19
C TRP A 101 7.81 -8.64 -11.70
N GLN A 102 7.07 -9.24 -10.77
CA GLN A 102 7.39 -10.55 -10.23
C GLN A 102 7.30 -11.65 -11.31
N ALA A 103 6.27 -11.61 -12.14
CA ALA A 103 6.07 -12.56 -13.22
C ALA A 103 7.21 -12.50 -14.26
N VAL A 104 7.62 -11.29 -14.67
CA VAL A 104 8.72 -11.08 -15.62
C VAL A 104 10.04 -11.63 -15.06
N ARG A 105 10.37 -11.34 -13.80
CA ARG A 105 11.58 -11.85 -13.16
C ARG A 105 11.59 -13.37 -13.01
N ALA A 106 10.45 -13.97 -12.68
CA ALA A 106 10.35 -15.43 -12.60
C ALA A 106 10.70 -16.09 -13.94
N ILE A 107 10.21 -15.53 -15.05
CA ILE A 107 10.51 -16.01 -16.40
C ILE A 107 12.00 -15.82 -16.74
N GLN A 108 12.58 -14.66 -16.41
CA GLN A 108 14.00 -14.38 -16.65
C GLN A 108 14.93 -15.34 -15.89
N ASN A 109 14.63 -15.62 -14.62
CA ASN A 109 15.41 -16.53 -13.80
C ASN A 109 15.36 -17.98 -14.33
N LEU A 110 14.21 -18.42 -14.84
CA LEU A 110 14.06 -19.74 -15.46
C LEU A 110 14.85 -19.86 -16.77
N GLY A 111 14.91 -18.79 -17.56
CA GLY A 111 15.68 -18.75 -18.80
C GLY A 111 17.21 -18.69 -18.61
N GLN A 112 17.70 -18.29 -17.43
CA GLN A 112 19.13 -18.29 -17.09
C GLN A 112 19.63 -19.59 -16.46
N ALA A 113 18.70 -20.44 -15.98
CA ALA A 113 19.01 -21.72 -15.35
C ALA A 113 18.92 -22.92 -16.31
N ALA A 114 18.58 -22.69 -17.58
CA ALA A 114 18.51 -23.68 -18.66
C ALA A 114 19.68 -23.49 -19.64
#